data_AF-A0AB37GM66-F1
#
_entry.id   AF-A0AB37GM66-F1
#
_cell.length_a   1.000
_cell.length_b   1.000
_cell.length_c   1.000
_cell.angle_alpha   90.00
_cell.angle_beta   90.00
_cell.angle_gamma   90.00
#
_symmetry.space_group_name_H-M   'P 1'
#
loop_
_entity.id
_entity.type
_entity.pdbx_description
1 polymer ?
#
loop_
_entity_poly.entity_id
_entity_poly.type
_entity_poly.pdbx_seq_one_letter_code
_entity_poly.pdbx_strand_id
1 'polypeptide(L)'
;MDSDEYYKKYLEESLIKLKTRDLIEFIKREFPEEVNYNHEIHQKKVEALKSLSKTDLSAAIARLARIQRKFDHTKLWTIGAVFIGTALVNLQILFKVNLTKISEENYINYLMYGITALTVCFVLYRAIRKDKKISDTAAYLKDLIEQVKSDK
;
A
#
# COMPACT_ATOMS: atom_id res chain seq x y z
N MET A 1 -19.25 -30.14 8.12
CA MET A 1 -18.81 -28.82 8.61
C MET A 1 -19.53 -27.80 7.76
N ASP A 2 -20.31 -26.92 8.39
CA ASP A 2 -21.13 -25.94 7.68
C ASP A 2 -20.23 -24.92 6.96
N SER A 3 -20.65 -24.43 5.79
CA SER A 3 -19.79 -23.59 4.93
C SER A 3 -19.37 -22.28 5.63
N ASP A 4 -20.24 -21.78 6.52
CA ASP A 4 -20.02 -20.57 7.30
C ASP A 4 -19.00 -20.77 8.43
N GLU A 5 -18.97 -21.96 9.04
CA GLU A 5 -18.01 -22.30 10.10
C GLU A 5 -16.59 -22.45 9.54
N TYR A 6 -16.47 -23.07 8.35
CA TYR A 6 -15.21 -23.13 7.62
C TYR A 6 -14.69 -21.74 7.25
N TYR A 7 -15.57 -20.86 6.75
CA TYR A 7 -15.19 -19.49 6.38
C TYR A 7 -14.71 -18.66 7.59
N LYS A 8 -15.38 -18.77 8.74
CA LYS A 8 -14.97 -18.09 9.98
C LYS A 8 -13.56 -18.49 10.41
N LYS A 9 -13.28 -19.80 10.44
CA LYS A 9 -11.95 -20.31 10.82
C LYS A 9 -10.88 -19.89 9.81
N TYR A 10 -11.19 -19.92 8.52
CA TYR A 10 -10.30 -19.44 7.47
C TYR A 10 -9.99 -17.94 7.61
N LEU A 11 -10.98 -17.12 7.93
CA LEU A 11 -10.82 -15.68 8.16
C LEU A 11 -9.94 -15.41 9.39
N GLU A 12 -10.18 -16.11 10.49
CA GLU A 12 -9.38 -16.01 11.71
C GLU A 12 -7.90 -16.36 11.45
N GLU A 13 -7.64 -17.52 10.85
CA GLU A 13 -6.29 -17.95 10.52
C GLU A 13 -5.62 -16.99 9.53
N SER A 14 -6.39 -16.44 8.58
CA SER A 14 -5.89 -15.48 7.61
C SER A 14 -5.43 -14.18 8.27
N LEU A 15 -6.23 -13.62 9.17
CA LEU A 15 -5.93 -12.37 9.86
C LEU A 15 -4.77 -12.51 10.87
N ILE A 16 -4.64 -13.67 11.52
CA ILE A 16 -3.67 -13.89 12.61
C ILE A 16 -2.36 -14.49 12.11
N LYS A 17 -2.42 -15.48 11.21
CA LYS A 17 -1.26 -16.33 10.86
C LYS A 17 -0.60 -15.98 9.52
N LEU A 18 -1.33 -15.42 8.55
CA LEU A 18 -0.74 -15.10 7.24
C LEU A 18 0.40 -14.09 7.36
N LYS A 19 1.43 -14.23 6.53
CA LYS A 19 2.50 -13.23 6.43
C LYS A 19 1.92 -11.93 5.87
N THR A 20 2.58 -10.79 6.14
CA THR A 20 2.11 -9.46 5.71
C THR A 20 1.72 -9.39 4.23
N ARG A 21 2.52 -9.98 3.34
CA ARG A 21 2.24 -9.99 1.89
C ARG A 21 0.96 -10.74 1.56
N ASP A 22 0.84 -11.95 2.08
CA ASP A 22 -0.31 -12.84 1.83
C ASP A 22 -1.58 -12.29 2.48
N LEU A 23 -1.44 -11.64 3.65
CA LEU A 23 -2.51 -10.90 4.30
C LEU A 23 -2.99 -9.73 3.42
N ILE A 24 -2.10 -8.96 2.82
CA ILE A 24 -2.50 -7.86 1.92
C ILE A 24 -3.24 -8.39 0.69
N GLU A 25 -2.78 -9.49 0.09
CA GLU A 25 -3.47 -10.12 -1.05
C GLU A 25 -4.84 -10.68 -0.64
N PHE A 26 -4.91 -11.33 0.52
CA PHE A 26 -6.17 -11.79 1.11
C PHE A 26 -7.16 -10.64 1.29
N ILE A 27 -6.73 -9.52 1.88
CA ILE A 27 -7.60 -8.37 2.12
C ILE A 27 -8.08 -7.77 0.79
N LYS A 28 -7.20 -7.61 -0.20
CA LYS A 28 -7.60 -7.10 -1.53
C LYS A 28 -8.62 -7.98 -2.22
N ARG A 29 -8.54 -9.29 -2.02
CA ARG A 29 -9.45 -10.27 -2.62
C ARG A 29 -10.78 -10.36 -1.89
N GLU A 30 -10.74 -10.43 -0.56
CA GLU A 30 -11.93 -10.67 0.26
C GLU A 30 -12.64 -9.38 0.69
N PHE A 31 -11.90 -8.29 0.84
CA PHE A 31 -12.42 -6.97 1.23
C PHE A 31 -11.96 -5.90 0.21
N PRO A 32 -12.34 -6.03 -1.06
CA PRO A 32 -11.99 -5.04 -2.08
C PRO A 32 -12.67 -3.69 -1.81
N GLU A 33 -11.91 -2.62 -1.98
CA GLU A 33 -12.36 -1.24 -1.74
C GLU A 33 -13.41 -0.75 -2.77
N GLU A 34 -13.39 -1.29 -3.99
CA GLU A 34 -14.18 -0.77 -5.13
C GLU A 34 -15.11 -1.80 -5.83
N VAL A 35 -15.26 -3.03 -5.32
CA VAL A 35 -16.05 -4.04 -6.06
C VAL A 35 -17.52 -3.98 -5.64
N ASN A 36 -18.34 -3.50 -6.57
CA ASN A 36 -19.80 -3.69 -6.72
C ASN A 36 -20.49 -4.14 -5.41
N TYR A 37 -20.94 -3.16 -4.63
CA TYR A 37 -21.42 -3.30 -3.25
C TYR A 37 -22.58 -4.29 -3.14
N ASN A 38 -22.28 -5.59 -3.03
CA ASN A 38 -23.27 -6.60 -2.69
C ASN A 38 -23.42 -6.62 -1.16
N HIS A 39 -24.47 -5.94 -0.70
CA HIS A 39 -24.73 -5.72 0.72
C HIS A 39 -24.82 -7.03 1.52
N GLU A 40 -25.41 -8.09 0.96
CA GLU A 40 -25.55 -9.38 1.65
C GLU A 40 -24.21 -10.08 1.87
N ILE A 41 -23.33 -10.07 0.86
CA ILE A 41 -21.99 -10.66 0.97
C ILE A 41 -21.15 -9.85 1.94
N HIS A 42 -21.26 -8.51 1.90
CA HIS A 42 -20.54 -7.65 2.83
C HIS A 42 -21.01 -7.86 4.28
N GLN A 43 -22.33 -7.93 4.52
CA GLN A 43 -22.89 -8.23 5.83
C GLN A 43 -22.43 -9.59 6.36
N LYS A 44 -22.46 -10.66 5.55
CA LYS A 44 -21.94 -11.98 5.96
C LYS A 44 -20.46 -11.94 6.37
N LYS A 45 -19.64 -11.16 5.66
CA LYS A 45 -18.21 -10.99 6.00
C LYS A 45 -18.03 -10.20 7.29
N VAL A 46 -18.85 -9.17 7.53
CA VAL A 46 -18.88 -8.41 8.78
C VAL A 46 -19.37 -9.28 9.95
N GLU A 47 -20.37 -10.14 9.74
CA GLU A 47 -20.85 -11.10 10.74
C GLU A 47 -19.80 -12.15 11.08
N ALA A 48 -19.03 -12.63 10.09
CA ALA A 48 -17.89 -13.50 10.33
C ALA A 48 -16.82 -12.79 11.20
N LEU A 49 -16.56 -11.50 10.97
CA LEU A 49 -15.69 -10.70 11.86
C LEU A 49 -16.30 -10.54 13.26
N LYS A 50 -17.62 -10.32 13.38
CA LYS A 50 -18.33 -10.28 14.67
C LYS A 50 -18.21 -11.60 15.44
N SER A 51 -18.04 -12.72 14.77
CA SER A 51 -17.85 -14.02 15.43
C SER A 51 -16.48 -14.20 16.10
N LEU A 52 -15.48 -13.38 15.75
CA LEU A 52 -14.14 -13.43 16.36
C LEU A 52 -14.13 -12.92 17.82
N SER A 53 -13.16 -13.40 18.60
CA SER A 53 -12.97 -12.95 19.98
C SER A 53 -12.46 -11.50 20.04
N LYS A 54 -12.74 -10.77 21.13
CA LYS A 54 -12.21 -9.40 21.34
C LYS A 54 -10.69 -9.35 21.33
N THR A 55 -10.03 -10.44 21.73
CA THR A 55 -8.57 -10.61 21.72
C THR A 55 -8.04 -10.71 20.29
N ASP A 56 -8.67 -11.54 19.47
CA ASP A 56 -8.25 -11.76 18.07
C ASP A 56 -8.48 -10.51 17.22
N LEU A 57 -9.60 -9.82 17.42
CA LEU A 57 -9.88 -8.53 16.80
C LEU A 57 -8.81 -7.50 17.17
N SER A 58 -8.39 -7.46 18.44
CA SER A 58 -7.33 -6.55 18.90
C SER A 58 -5.95 -6.90 18.31
N ALA A 59 -5.64 -8.19 18.18
CA ALA A 59 -4.42 -8.65 17.53
C ALA A 59 -4.40 -8.32 16.03
N ALA A 60 -5.52 -8.49 15.34
CA ALA A 60 -5.70 -8.12 13.94
C ALA A 60 -5.52 -6.60 13.73
N ILE A 61 -6.17 -5.76 14.55
CA ILE A 61 -5.98 -4.29 14.53
C ILE A 61 -4.50 -3.94 14.70
N ALA A 62 -3.81 -4.55 15.67
CA ALA A 62 -2.40 -4.28 15.91
C ALA A 62 -1.49 -4.70 14.75
N ARG A 63 -1.85 -5.75 13.98
CA ARG A 63 -1.12 -6.12 12.75
C ARG A 63 -1.42 -5.14 11.62
N LEU A 64 -2.67 -4.77 11.40
CA LEU A 64 -3.07 -3.83 10.35
C LEU A 64 -2.47 -2.44 10.58
N ALA A 65 -2.47 -1.95 11.83
CA ALA A 65 -1.80 -0.70 12.19
C ALA A 65 -0.28 -0.74 11.93
N ARG A 66 0.37 -1.89 12.14
CA ARG A 66 1.79 -2.08 11.78
C ARG A 66 2.02 -2.06 10.28
N ILE A 67 1.12 -2.66 9.49
CA ILE A 67 1.18 -2.63 8.02
C ILE A 67 0.96 -1.19 7.54
N GLN A 68 -0.09 -0.53 8.00
CA GLN A 68 -0.36 0.88 7.68
C GLN A 68 0.85 1.76 7.97
N ARG A 69 1.44 1.70 9.18
CA ARG A 69 2.65 2.48 9.49
C ARG A 69 3.87 2.14 8.64
N LYS A 70 4.01 0.88 8.21
CA LYS A 70 5.13 0.45 7.37
C LYS A 70 5.00 0.98 5.94
N PHE A 71 3.77 1.06 5.42
CA PHE A 71 3.48 1.47 4.05
C PHE A 71 2.93 2.92 3.94
N ASP A 72 2.78 3.62 5.05
CA ASP A 72 2.52 5.06 5.11
C ASP A 72 3.84 5.83 5.01
N HIS A 73 4.28 6.05 3.78
CA HIS A 73 5.50 6.79 3.49
C HIS A 73 5.29 8.32 3.52
N THR A 74 4.11 8.81 3.93
CA THR A 74 3.79 10.25 3.95
C THR A 74 4.78 11.03 4.81
N LYS A 75 5.27 10.43 5.92
CA LYS A 75 6.28 11.04 6.80
C LYS A 75 7.70 11.00 6.25
N LEU A 76 7.99 10.08 5.32
CA LEU A 76 9.31 9.90 4.71
C LEU A 76 9.45 10.62 3.37
N TRP A 77 8.36 11.22 2.85
CA TRP A 77 8.35 11.93 1.58
C TRP A 77 9.38 13.06 1.52
N THR A 78 9.57 13.80 2.61
CA THR A 78 10.56 14.89 2.67
C THR A 78 11.99 14.39 2.46
N ILE A 79 12.35 13.28 3.11
CA ILE A 79 13.66 12.65 2.97
C ILE A 79 13.81 12.06 1.56
N GLY A 80 12.74 11.43 1.04
CA GLY A 80 12.70 10.91 -0.32
C GLY A 80 12.91 12.00 -1.38
N ALA A 81 12.27 13.15 -1.23
CA ALA A 81 12.39 14.27 -2.16
C ALA A 81 13.83 14.82 -2.23
N VAL A 82 14.51 14.94 -1.08
CA VAL A 82 15.93 15.34 -1.02
C VAL A 82 16.82 14.32 -1.71
N PHE A 83 16.57 13.02 -1.50
CA PHE A 83 17.33 11.96 -2.13
C PHE A 83 17.14 11.94 -3.65
N ILE A 84 15.90 12.11 -4.13
CA ILE A 84 15.58 12.20 -5.56
C ILE A 84 16.26 13.43 -6.18
N GLY A 85 16.17 14.59 -5.53
CA GLY A 85 16.83 15.81 -5.98
C GLY A 85 18.35 15.63 -6.10
N THR A 86 18.97 15.03 -5.08
CA THR A 86 20.41 14.73 -5.09
C THR A 86 20.78 13.74 -6.19
N ALA A 87 19.98 12.70 -6.41
CA ALA A 87 20.20 11.73 -7.48
C ALA A 87 20.10 12.37 -8.87
N LEU A 88 19.12 13.25 -9.09
CA LEU A 88 18.96 13.99 -10.35
C LEU A 88 20.15 14.93 -10.62
N VAL A 89 20.65 15.63 -9.60
CA VAL A 89 21.86 16.46 -9.73
C VAL A 89 23.09 15.62 -10.10
N ASN A 90 23.30 14.47 -9.44
CA ASN A 90 24.39 13.55 -9.80
C ASN A 90 24.24 13.01 -11.23
N LEU A 91 23.01 12.79 -11.68
CA LEU A 91 22.73 12.36 -13.04
C LEU A 91 23.14 13.44 -14.07
N GLN A 92 22.98 14.73 -13.76
CA GLN A 92 23.46 15.82 -14.62
C GLN A 92 24.98 15.77 -14.79
N ILE A 93 25.71 15.47 -13.71
CA ILE A 93 27.17 15.32 -13.73
C ILE A 93 27.56 14.11 -14.60
N LEU A 94 26.88 12.97 -14.44
CA LEU A 94 27.15 11.74 -15.19
C LEU A 94 26.96 11.92 -16.70
N PHE A 95 25.87 12.58 -17.10
CA PHE A 95 25.58 12.86 -18.51
C PHE A 95 26.31 14.11 -19.04
N LYS A 96 27.13 14.77 -18.22
CA LYS A 96 27.83 16.03 -18.55
C LYS A 96 26.88 17.11 -19.08
N VAL A 97 25.66 17.14 -18.55
CA VAL A 97 24.62 18.08 -18.97
C VAL A 97 24.67 19.31 -18.09
N ASN A 98 24.77 20.49 -18.71
CA ASN A 98 24.51 21.74 -18.03
C ASN A 98 23.14 22.28 -18.43
N LEU A 99 22.17 22.19 -17.51
CA LEU A 99 20.80 22.64 -17.75
C LEU A 99 20.70 24.14 -18.06
N THR A 100 21.70 24.95 -17.70
CA THR A 100 21.69 26.41 -17.95
C THR A 100 22.25 26.80 -19.32
N LYS A 101 22.88 25.87 -20.06
CA LYS A 101 23.49 26.12 -21.37
C LYS A 101 23.25 24.93 -22.31
N ILE A 102 22.08 24.92 -22.95
CA ILE A 102 21.76 23.95 -24.00
C ILE A 102 22.40 24.45 -25.30
N SER A 103 23.34 23.68 -25.83
CA SER A 103 24.00 23.90 -27.13
C SER A 103 23.72 22.71 -28.05
N GLU A 104 23.85 22.88 -29.36
CA GLU A 104 23.62 21.81 -30.34
C GLU A 104 24.51 20.59 -30.07
N GLU A 105 25.75 20.81 -29.62
CA GLU A 105 26.72 19.76 -29.28
C GLU A 105 26.29 18.87 -28.10
N ASN A 106 25.48 19.42 -27.18
CA ASN A 106 25.04 18.74 -25.96
C ASN A 106 23.56 18.37 -25.97
N TYR A 107 22.86 18.64 -27.08
CA TYR A 107 21.42 18.43 -27.21
C TYR A 107 21.01 16.96 -26.99
N ILE A 108 21.78 16.02 -27.56
CA ILE A 108 21.53 14.58 -27.40
C ILE A 108 21.71 14.14 -25.93
N ASN A 109 22.75 14.63 -25.26
CA ASN A 109 23.00 14.33 -23.84
C ASN A 109 21.88 14.88 -22.94
N TYR A 110 21.38 16.09 -23.26
CA TYR A 110 20.24 16.69 -22.56
C TYR A 110 18.97 15.85 -22.74
N LEU A 111 18.68 15.38 -23.95
CA LEU A 111 17.54 14.50 -24.24
C LEU A 111 17.64 13.18 -23.47
N MET A 112 18.81 12.54 -23.48
CA MET A 112 19.08 11.30 -22.75
C MET A 112 18.93 11.48 -21.23
N TYR A 113 19.43 12.59 -20.68
CA TYR A 113 19.21 12.95 -19.28
C TYR A 113 17.71 13.10 -18.98
N GLY A 114 16.96 13.83 -19.80
CA GLY A 114 15.53 14.06 -19.61
C GLY A 114 14.73 12.75 -19.61
N ILE A 115 14.97 11.87 -20.57
CA ILE A 115 14.32 10.55 -20.65
C ILE A 115 14.66 9.70 -19.42
N THR A 116 15.93 9.70 -19.00
CA THR A 116 16.37 8.91 -17.84
C THR A 116 15.74 9.43 -16.55
N ALA A 117 15.74 10.76 -16.35
CA ALA A 117 15.11 11.41 -15.21
C ALA A 117 13.60 11.12 -15.14
N LEU A 118 12.89 11.23 -16.26
CA LEU A 118 11.47 10.90 -16.35
C LEU A 118 11.20 9.43 -16.01
N THR A 119 12.05 8.53 -16.49
CA THR A 119 11.93 7.09 -16.22
C THR A 119 12.10 6.81 -14.73
N VAL A 120 13.12 7.39 -14.08
CA VAL A 120 13.35 7.25 -12.63
C VAL A 120 12.16 7.80 -11.83
N CYS A 121 11.68 9.00 -12.16
CA CYS A 121 10.50 9.59 -11.52
C CYS A 121 9.24 8.72 -11.69
N PHE A 122 9.03 8.14 -12.87
CA PHE A 122 7.89 7.27 -13.14
C PHE A 122 7.93 5.96 -12.33
N VAL A 123 9.11 5.33 -12.24
CA VAL A 123 9.30 4.11 -11.43
C VAL A 123 9.04 4.39 -9.95
N LEU A 124 9.58 5.49 -9.42
CA LEU A 124 9.35 5.91 -8.03
C LEU A 124 7.88 6.21 -7.77
N TYR A 125 7.21 6.94 -8.67
CA TYR A 125 5.78 7.21 -8.56
C TYR A 125 4.95 5.91 -8.49
N ARG A 126 5.26 4.93 -9.34
CA ARG A 126 4.58 3.62 -9.30
C ARG A 126 4.81 2.87 -8.00
N ALA A 127 6.04 2.87 -7.48
CA ALA A 127 6.35 2.24 -6.21
C ALA A 127 5.54 2.86 -5.06
N ILE A 128 5.57 4.19 -4.94
CA ILE A 128 4.86 4.95 -3.89
C ILE A 128 3.35 4.75 -4.00
N ARG A 129 2.80 4.76 -5.23
CA ARG A 129 1.36 4.51 -5.44
C ARG A 129 0.97 3.09 -5.02
N LYS A 130 1.83 2.10 -5.25
CA LYS A 130 1.59 0.71 -4.83
C LYS A 130 1.59 0.58 -3.31
N ASP A 131 2.55 1.21 -2.65
CA ASP A 131 2.66 1.22 -1.19
C ASP A 131 1.49 1.96 -0.54
N LYS A 132 1.10 3.12 -1.09
CA LYS A 132 -0.09 3.85 -0.64
C LYS A 132 -1.36 3.00 -0.71
N LYS A 133 -1.61 2.33 -1.84
CA LYS A 133 -2.74 1.40 -1.96
C LYS A 133 -2.74 0.30 -0.90
N ILE A 134 -1.56 -0.20 -0.52
CA ILE A 134 -1.43 -1.22 0.53
C ILE A 134 -1.81 -0.63 1.89
N SER A 135 -1.33 0.58 2.19
CA SER A 135 -1.67 1.32 3.42
C SER A 135 -3.18 1.57 3.51
N ASP A 136 -3.80 2.05 2.43
CA ASP A 136 -5.22 2.37 2.37
C ASP A 136 -6.07 1.10 2.56
N THR A 137 -5.72 -0.01 1.90
CA THR A 137 -6.39 -1.31 2.10
C THR A 137 -6.29 -1.80 3.55
N ALA A 138 -5.12 -1.63 4.19
CA ALA A 138 -4.94 -2.02 5.59
C ALA A 138 -5.74 -1.12 6.55
N ALA A 139 -5.83 0.18 6.26
CA ALA A 139 -6.62 1.15 7.02
C ALA A 139 -8.12 0.83 6.93
N TYR A 140 -8.65 0.58 5.72
CA TYR A 140 -10.05 0.21 5.51
C TYR A 140 -10.46 -0.99 6.36
N LEU A 141 -9.70 -2.09 6.32
CA LEU A 141 -10.02 -3.26 7.13
C LEU A 141 -9.86 -2.99 8.63
N LYS A 142 -8.87 -2.19 9.03
CA LYS A 142 -8.68 -1.81 10.43
C LYS A 142 -9.92 -1.08 10.95
N ASP A 143 -10.42 -0.11 10.20
CA ASP A 143 -11.59 0.69 10.58
C ASP A 143 -12.85 -0.18 10.64
N LEU A 144 -13.00 -1.14 9.71
CA LEU A 144 -14.10 -2.10 9.72
C LEU A 144 -14.06 -3.02 10.96
N ILE A 145 -12.87 -3.50 11.35
CA ILE A 145 -12.69 -4.30 12.57
C ILE A 145 -12.93 -3.46 13.83
N GLU A 146 -12.54 -2.18 13.84
CA GLU A 146 -12.80 -1.26 14.95
C GLU A 146 -14.31 -1.01 15.14
N GLN A 147 -15.06 -0.80 14.05
CA GLN A 147 -16.52 -0.69 14.10
C GLN A 147 -17.16 -1.96 14.68
N VAL A 148 -16.76 -3.14 14.17
CA VAL A 148 -17.23 -4.44 14.67
C VAL A 148 -16.95 -4.65 16.15
N LYS A 149 -15.79 -4.21 16.63
CA LYS A 149 -15.42 -4.28 18.05
C LYS A 149 -16.23 -3.30 18.90
N SER A 150 -16.53 -2.10 18.40
CA SER A 150 -17.32 -1.08 19.10
C SER A 150 -18.80 -1.46 19.22
N ASP A 151 -19.34 -2.19 18.24
CA ASP A 151 -20.72 -2.70 18.23
C ASP A 151 -20.97 -3.83 19.27
N LYS A 152 -19.93 -4.33 19.95
CA LYS A 152 -19.93 -5.60 20.69
C LYS A 152 -19.44 -5.42 22.14
#